data_AF-A0A4Y9KY22-F1
#
_entry.id   AF-A0A4Y9KY22-F1
#
_cell.length_a   1.000
_cell.length_b   1.000
_cell.length_c   1.000
_cell.angle_alpha   90.00
_cell.angle_beta   90.00
_cell.angle_gamma   90.00
#
_symmetry.space_group_name_H-M   'P 1'
#
loop_
_entity.id
_entity.type
_entity.pdbx_description
1 polymer ?
#
loop_
_entity_poly.entity_id
_entity_poly.type
_entity_poly.pdbx_seq_one_letter_code
_entity_poly.pdbx_strand_id
1 'polypeptide(L)' 'MQRQILFRCPRTGTNVQHRFDDERPEGAGPADSYVPVRCPACMSLHFVNSTTGRLLNEPGAQPGSTPRSA' A
#
# COMPACT_ATOMS: atom_id res chain seq x y z
N MET A 1 11.77 -1.95 -14.81
CA MET A 1 12.60 -1.91 -13.58
C MET A 1 11.76 -2.49 -12.45
N GLN A 2 12.14 -3.63 -11.88
CA GLN A 2 11.42 -4.27 -10.78
C GLN A 2 11.45 -3.39 -9.51
N ARG A 3 10.29 -3.05 -8.95
CA ARG A 3 10.21 -2.25 -7.71
C ARG A 3 9.67 -3.09 -6.57
N GLN A 4 10.40 -3.15 -5.47
CA GLN A 4 9.95 -3.82 -4.25
C GLN A 4 9.36 -2.79 -3.29
N ILE A 5 8.20 -3.10 -2.74
CA ILE A 5 7.57 -2.32 -1.68
C ILE A 5 7.29 -3.21 -0.48
N LEU A 6 7.15 -2.57 0.68
CA LEU A 6 6.70 -3.20 1.90
C LEU A 6 5.38 -2.55 2.29
N PHE A 7 4.34 -3.36 2.52
CA PHE A 7 3.08 -2.89 3.07
C PHE A 7 2.70 -3.75 4.28
N ARG A 8 1.98 -3.15 5.23
CA ARG A 8 1.54 -3.87 6.42
C ARG A 8 0.13 -4.40 6.21
N CYS A 9 -0.05 -5.73 6.27
CA CYS A 9 -1.37 -6.32 6.18
C CYS A 9 -2.25 -5.83 7.35
N PRO A 10 -3.41 -5.18 7.09
CA PRO A 10 -4.27 -4.64 8.14
C PRO A 10 -5.03 -5.75 8.88
N ARG A 11 -5.14 -6.94 8.26
CA ARG A 11 -5.83 -8.09 8.85
C ARG A 11 -4.93 -8.87 9.82
N THR A 12 -3.66 -9.06 9.47
CA THR A 12 -2.72 -9.90 10.25
C THR A 12 -1.65 -9.09 10.97
N GLY A 13 -1.50 -7.80 10.65
CA GLY A 13 -0.45 -6.94 11.19
C GLY A 13 0.94 -7.23 10.63
N THR A 14 1.10 -8.21 9.74
CA THR A 14 2.37 -8.66 9.16
C THR A 14 2.86 -7.73 8.06
N ASN A 15 4.15 -7.40 8.04
CA ASN A 15 4.76 -6.70 6.91
C ASN A 15 4.97 -7.68 5.75
N VAL A 16 4.40 -7.34 4.60
CA VAL A 16 4.47 -8.14 3.38
C VAL A 16 5.33 -7.39 2.38
N GLN A 17 6.39 -8.04 1.91
CA GLN A 17 7.19 -7.56 0.80
C GLN A 17 6.52 -8.01 -0.51
N HIS A 18 6.23 -7.05 -1.38
CA HIS A 18 5.67 -7.32 -2.70
C HIS A 18 6.56 -6.69 -3.77
N ARG A 19 6.88 -7.47 -4.81
CA ARG A 19 7.62 -6.99 -5.97
C ARG A 19 6.60 -6.66 -7.06
N PHE A 20 6.52 -5.40 -7.42
CA PHE A 20 5.83 -4.96 -8.62
C PHE A 20 6.76 -5.12 -9.81
N ASP A 21 6.24 -5.80 -10.82
CA ASP A 21 6.86 -5.88 -12.15
C ASP A 21 6.33 -4.75 -13.05
N ASP A 22 6.03 -3.60 -12.45
CA ASP A 22 5.45 -2.47 -13.16
C ASP A 22 6.53 -1.83 -14.03
N GLU A 23 6.53 -2.18 -15.32
CA GLU A 23 6.94 -1.27 -16.40
C GLU A 23 6.08 -0.02 -16.29
N ARG A 24 6.48 0.90 -15.41
CA ARG A 24 5.87 2.22 -15.28
C ARG A 24 5.75 2.80 -16.69
N PRO A 25 4.55 3.03 -17.25
CA PRO A 25 4.45 3.85 -18.44
C PRO A 25 5.00 5.22 -18.03
N GLU A 26 6.03 5.69 -18.75
CA GLU A 26 6.85 6.87 -18.41
C GLU A 26 6.08 8.20 -18.25
N GLY A 27 4.74 8.19 -18.31
CA GLY A 27 3.86 9.34 -18.12
C GLY A 27 2.89 9.25 -16.93
N ALA A 28 2.92 8.20 -16.10
CA ALA A 28 2.02 8.11 -14.94
C ALA A 28 2.48 9.01 -13.78
N GLY A 29 2.07 10.28 -13.82
CA GLY A 29 1.78 11.05 -12.61
C GLY A 29 0.34 10.79 -12.15
N PRO A 30 -0.09 11.22 -10.95
CA PRO A 30 0.63 11.63 -9.74
C PRO A 30 0.86 10.43 -8.80
N ALA A 31 1.52 10.67 -7.66
CA ALA A 31 2.06 9.72 -6.68
C ALA A 31 1.08 8.74 -5.97
N ASP A 32 -0.12 8.51 -6.51
CA ASP A 32 -1.24 7.77 -5.91
C ASP A 32 -1.82 6.68 -6.81
N SER A 33 -0.94 5.93 -7.50
CA SER A 33 -1.39 4.75 -8.24
C SER A 33 -1.55 3.56 -7.28
N TYR A 34 -2.79 3.19 -6.99
CA TYR A 34 -3.13 2.03 -6.15
C TYR A 34 -3.34 0.82 -7.02
N VAL A 35 -2.63 -0.26 -6.70
CA VAL A 35 -2.70 -1.53 -7.42
C VAL A 35 -3.21 -2.64 -6.50
N PRO A 36 -4.08 -3.52 -7.01
CA PRO A 36 -4.57 -4.66 -6.24
C PRO A 36 -3.48 -5.72 -6.10
N VAL A 37 -3.03 -5.97 -4.87
CA VAL A 37 -2.06 -7.03 -4.54
C VAL A 37 -2.73 -8.12 -3.71
N ARG A 38 -2.41 -9.37 -4.03
CA ARG A 38 -2.82 -10.50 -3.21
C ARG A 38 -1.85 -10.65 -2.05
N CYS A 39 -2.31 -10.41 -0.83
CA CYS A 39 -1.48 -10.54 0.35
C CYS A 39 -1.30 -12.02 0.71
N PRO A 40 -0.06 -12.53 0.79
CA PRO A 40 0.21 -13.92 1.15
C PRO A 40 -0.10 -14.22 2.62
N ALA A 41 -0.16 -13.20 3.50
CA ALA A 41 -0.44 -13.39 4.92
C ALA A 41 -1.92 -13.67 5.22
N CYS A 42 -2.84 -13.00 4.50
CA CYS A 42 -4.28 -13.13 4.73
C CYS A 42 -5.06 -13.70 3.54
N MET A 43 -4.36 -14.02 2.45
CA MET A 43 -4.90 -14.46 1.16
C MET A 43 -5.93 -13.49 0.54
N SER A 44 -6.04 -12.27 1.07
CA SER A 44 -7.01 -11.25 0.63
C SER A 44 -6.35 -10.25 -0.32
N LEU A 45 -7.17 -9.58 -1.13
CA LEU A 45 -6.75 -8.50 -2.01
C LEU A 45 -6.66 -7.18 -1.23
N HIS A 46 -5.53 -6.49 -1.39
CA HIS A 46 -5.26 -5.20 -0.79
C HIS A 46 -4.86 -4.20 -1.87
N PHE A 47 -5.39 -2.98 -1.80
CA PHE A 47 -4.99 -1.90 -2.71
C PHE A 47 -3.81 -1.16 -2.10
N VAL A 48 -2.63 -1.36 -2.67
CA VAL A 48 -1.39 -0.74 -2.19
C VAL A 48 -0.91 0.28 -3.20
N ASN A 49 -0.49 1.45 -2.71
CA ASN A 49 0.13 2.47 -3.52
C ASN A 49 1.50 1.97 -4.00
N SER A 50 1.68 1.85 -5.33
CA SER A 50 2.91 1.34 -5.93
C SER A 50 4.13 2.26 -5.74
N THR A 51 3.89 3.52 -5.33
CA THR A 51 4.92 4.53 -5.07
C THR A 51 5.29 4.59 -3.59
N THR A 52 4.31 4.55 -2.69
CA THR A 52 4.54 4.77 -1.24
C THR A 52 4.44 3.50 -0.39
N GLY A 53 3.87 2.41 -0.91
CA GLY A 53 3.62 1.19 -0.14
C GLY A 53 2.46 1.29 0.85
N ARG A 54 1.74 2.42 0.90
CA ARG A 54 0.57 2.60 1.78
C ARG A 54 -0.68 1.92 1.23
N LEU A 55 -1.53 1.45 2.10
CA LEU A 55 -2.83 0.90 1.74
C LEU A 55 -3.88 1.99 1.59
N LEU A 56 -4.79 1.82 0.63
CA LEU A 56 -5.93 2.71 0.41
C LEU A 56 -6.82 2.85 1.65
N ASN A 57 -6.87 1.81 2.50
CA ASN A 57 -7.75 1.72 3.66
C ASN A 57 -6.97 1.73 4.99
N GLU A 58 -5.75 2.26 5.06
CA GLU A 58 -5.05 2.42 6.34
C GLU A 58 -5.70 3.58 7.14
N PRO A 59 -6.36 3.32 8.29
CA PRO A 59 -7.11 4.35 9.04
C PRO A 59 -6.20 5.32 9.84
N GLY A 60 -4.97 5.59 9.42
CA GLY A 60 -4.01 6.29 10.29
C GLY A 60 -2.76 6.84 9.64
N ALA A 61 -2.84 7.33 8.41
CA ALA A 61 -1.71 8.07 7.82
C ALA A 61 -2.14 9.34 7.08
N GLN A 62 -3.23 9.98 7.52
CA GLN A 62 -3.32 11.43 7.47
C GLN A 62 -2.42 11.97 8.59
N PRO A 63 -1.49 12.92 8.34
CA PRO A 63 -0.66 13.54 9.38
C PRO A 63 -1.45 14.45 10.35
N GLY A 64 -2.70 14.14 10.66
CA GLY A 64 -3.60 15.01 11.42
C GLY A 64 -4.74 14.32 12.16
N SER A 65 -4.74 12.99 12.33
CA SER A 65 -5.72 12.33 13.21
C SER A 65 -5.23 12.37 14.66
N THR A 66 -5.42 13.51 15.31
CA THR A 66 -5.41 13.58 16.78
C THR A 66 -6.59 12.77 17.32
N PRO A 67 -6.41 11.94 18.38
CA PRO A 67 -7.53 11.34 19.05
C PRO A 67 -8.36 12.46 19.68
N ARG A 68 -9.63 12.57 19.27
CA ARG A 68 -10.60 13.47 19.88
C ARG A 68 -10.92 12.90 21.26
N SER A 69 -10.21 13.38 22.29
CA SER A 69 -10.47 13.05 23.69
C SER A 69 -11.90 13.44 24.07
N ALA A 70 -12.54 12.53 24.79
CA ALA A 70 -13.88 12.66 25.37
C ALA A 70 -13.94 13.71 26.48
#